data_AF-A0A2R6C664-F1
#
_entry.id   AF-A0A2R6C664-F1
#
_cell.length_a   1.000
_cell.length_b   1.000
_cell.length_c   1.000
_cell.angle_alpha   90.00
_cell.angle_beta   90.00
_cell.angle_gamma   90.00
#
_symmetry.space_group_name_H-M   'P 1'
#
loop_
_entity.id
_entity.type
_entity.pdbx_description
1 polymer ?
#
loop_
_entity_poly.entity_id
_entity_poly.type
_entity_poly.pdbx_seq_one_letter_code
_entity_poly.pdbx_strand_id
1 'polypeptide(L)'
;MYKESLKGNSLIVLPTGLGKTLIAVLVAAHKLEESALCKIVAMAPTKPLVNQLLNSFKHSIQLEKGLIASLTGDDPPEKRVEIWRSSRIIVSTPQVIKNDILASRYSLKEVCLIVFDEAHRATGDYPYVYIAKKYLEENPNGHIIGLTASPGYSDEQIRELRANLGVTLVHFKDRDDPEVRRYVQRVNEETLMIEPPVEFTSVVKYFDILLEKFVKPLKEASLISYKDTRTLSLKKLIDLQKTLSQRVAKEGLSAEYINYTILVTNAIRVSHAIALLETQGVTSTLMYIRRVEEAAGRRMNSSLRMLVRDPFWLTARIQLESLSQMGLEHPKLLRLRELLKEHFESGGQRALVFTNYRDTAKLIVQTLLGEGLIRPARFVGQADRVGDRGLTQKDQIEILRKFRDGEYNVLVATQVAEEGLDIAECDFVV
;
A
#
# COMPACT_ATOMS: atom_id res chain seq x y z
N MET A 1 23.91 13.61 -13.02
CA MET A 1 22.55 13.83 -12.46
C MET A 1 22.47 15.12 -11.66
N TYR A 2 23.08 15.27 -10.47
CA TYR A 2 23.04 16.52 -9.68
C TYR A 2 23.20 17.81 -10.51
N LYS A 3 24.31 17.97 -11.26
CA LYS A 3 24.56 19.16 -12.08
C LYS A 3 23.49 19.42 -13.15
N GLU A 4 22.95 18.36 -13.73
CA GLU A 4 21.89 18.46 -14.74
C GLU A 4 20.57 18.85 -14.08
N SER A 5 20.30 18.33 -12.88
CA SER A 5 19.10 18.64 -12.12
C SER A 5 19.06 20.08 -11.62
N LEU A 6 20.16 20.83 -11.66
CA LEU A 6 20.16 22.27 -11.40
C LEU A 6 19.63 23.10 -12.59
N LYS A 7 19.60 22.54 -13.81
CA LYS A 7 19.20 23.26 -15.03
C LYS A 7 17.70 23.42 -15.19
N GLY A 8 16.89 22.67 -14.45
CA GLY A 8 15.44 22.77 -14.47
C GLY A 8 14.72 21.68 -13.69
N ASN A 9 13.39 21.72 -13.77
CA ASN A 9 12.52 20.78 -13.06
C ASN A 9 12.75 19.34 -13.55
N SER A 10 13.16 18.48 -12.62
CA SER A 10 13.73 17.17 -12.95
C SER A 10 13.01 16.03 -12.25
N LEU A 11 12.77 14.95 -13.00
CA LEU A 11 12.37 13.65 -12.47
C LEU A 11 13.58 12.72 -12.46
N ILE A 12 13.98 12.26 -11.28
CA ILE A 12 15.09 11.35 -11.07
C ILE A 12 14.52 9.94 -10.86
N VAL A 13 14.79 9.07 -11.82
CA VAL A 13 14.41 7.66 -11.82
C VAL A 13 15.67 6.81 -11.66
N LEU A 14 15.84 6.24 -10.47
CA LEU A 14 16.97 5.39 -10.13
C LEU A 14 16.49 4.19 -9.31
N PRO A 15 17.09 3.01 -9.46
CA PRO A 15 16.88 1.89 -8.54
C PRO A 15 17.00 2.29 -7.07
N THR A 16 16.28 1.56 -6.20
CA THR A 16 16.44 1.67 -4.74
C THR A 16 17.90 1.41 -4.33
N GLY A 17 18.35 2.10 -3.28
CA GLY A 17 19.74 2.00 -2.80
C GLY A 17 20.78 2.90 -3.51
N LEU A 18 20.48 3.48 -4.68
CA LEU A 18 21.45 4.27 -5.45
C LEU A 18 21.54 5.77 -5.07
N GLY A 19 21.07 6.15 -3.87
CA GLY A 19 21.25 7.51 -3.36
C GLY A 19 20.37 8.59 -3.99
N LYS A 20 19.13 8.27 -4.42
CA LYS A 20 18.14 9.26 -4.92
C LYS A 20 18.02 10.48 -4.00
N THR A 21 17.87 10.23 -2.70
CA THR A 21 17.71 11.26 -1.66
C THR A 21 18.95 12.15 -1.58
N LEU A 22 20.15 11.61 -1.77
CA LEU A 22 21.39 12.39 -1.75
C LEU A 22 21.42 13.43 -2.87
N ILE A 23 20.90 13.10 -4.05
CA ILE A 23 20.82 14.08 -5.16
C ILE A 23 19.92 15.25 -4.77
N ALA A 24 18.76 14.99 -4.16
CA ALA A 24 17.87 16.04 -3.69
C ALA A 24 18.50 16.90 -2.59
N VAL A 25 19.23 16.28 -1.65
CA VAL A 25 19.99 16.98 -0.62
C VAL A 25 21.06 17.90 -1.22
N LEU A 26 21.80 17.45 -2.25
CA LEU A 26 22.81 18.27 -2.91
C LEU A 26 22.19 19.46 -3.66
N VAL A 27 21.07 19.25 -4.37
CA VAL A 27 20.32 20.34 -5.02
C VAL A 27 19.81 21.34 -3.99
N ALA A 28 19.31 20.84 -2.86
CA ALA A 28 18.84 21.67 -1.75
C ALA A 28 19.96 22.53 -1.15
N ALA A 29 21.12 21.93 -0.86
CA ALA A 29 22.28 22.65 -0.34
C ALA A 29 22.70 23.78 -1.29
N HIS A 30 22.80 23.48 -2.59
CA HIS A 30 23.14 24.49 -3.61
C HIS A 30 22.14 25.66 -3.62
N LYS A 31 20.83 25.37 -3.58
CA LYS A 31 19.79 26.41 -3.57
C LYS A 31 19.83 27.27 -2.29
N LEU A 32 20.17 26.69 -1.14
CA LEU A 32 20.31 27.42 0.12
C LEU A 32 21.53 28.35 0.14
N GLU A 33 22.59 28.02 -0.61
CA GLU A 33 23.77 28.87 -0.81
C GLU A 33 23.50 30.04 -1.75
N GLU A 34 22.68 29.84 -2.79
CA GLU A 34 22.30 30.90 -3.74
C GLU A 34 21.51 32.04 -3.07
N SER A 35 20.70 31.75 -2.04
CA SER A 35 19.88 32.76 -1.37
C SER A 35 19.58 32.43 0.08
N ALA A 36 19.81 33.39 0.97
CA ALA A 36 19.45 33.29 2.38
C ALA A 36 17.92 33.20 2.60
N LEU A 37 17.12 33.72 1.65
CA LEU A 37 15.65 33.70 1.71
C LEU A 37 15.04 32.40 1.14
N CYS A 38 15.86 31.53 0.56
CA CYS A 38 15.42 30.26 -0.01
C CYS A 38 14.85 29.32 1.07
N LYS A 39 13.59 28.93 0.91
CA LYS A 39 12.92 27.89 1.70
C LYS A 39 12.73 26.62 0.86
N ILE A 40 12.99 25.46 1.47
CA ILE A 40 12.90 24.15 0.83
C ILE A 40 11.75 23.37 1.46
N VAL A 41 10.92 22.77 0.62
CA VAL A 41 9.87 21.85 1.05
C VAL A 41 10.15 20.48 0.48
N ALA A 42 10.35 19.48 1.33
CA ALA A 42 10.51 18.10 0.94
C ALA A 42 9.33 17.29 1.44
N MET A 43 8.75 16.45 0.58
CA MET A 43 7.57 15.68 0.94
C MET A 43 7.79 14.20 0.68
N ALA A 44 7.22 13.38 1.55
CA ALA A 44 7.15 11.95 1.36
C ALA A 44 5.77 11.40 1.78
N PRO A 45 5.32 10.27 1.20
CA PRO A 45 3.93 9.82 1.36
C PRO A 45 3.53 9.40 2.79
N THR A 46 4.47 8.93 3.59
CA THR A 46 4.21 8.33 4.91
C THR A 46 5.03 9.01 6.01
N LYS A 47 4.55 9.00 7.27
CA LYS A 47 5.29 9.55 8.43
C LYS A 47 6.70 8.94 8.58
N PRO A 48 6.91 7.61 8.41
CA PRO A 48 8.25 7.03 8.46
C PRO A 48 9.18 7.56 7.37
N LEU A 49 8.71 7.68 6.12
CA LEU A 49 9.50 8.26 5.03
C LEU A 49 9.84 9.73 5.29
N VAL A 50 8.91 10.51 5.84
CA VAL A 50 9.16 11.89 6.27
C VAL A 50 10.29 11.95 7.30
N ASN A 51 10.32 11.03 8.26
CA ASN A 51 11.40 10.98 9.25
C ASN A 51 12.75 10.58 8.63
N GLN A 52 12.76 9.62 7.70
CA GLN A 52 13.98 9.22 6.97
C GLN A 52 14.53 10.37 6.12
N LEU A 53 13.65 11.07 5.40
CA LEU A 53 13.99 12.23 4.60
C LEU A 53 14.51 13.37 5.48
N LEU A 54 13.83 13.66 6.59
CA LEU A 54 14.26 14.65 7.59
C LEU A 54 15.64 14.35 8.15
N ASN A 55 15.90 13.08 8.52
CA ASN A 55 17.20 12.66 9.04
C ASN A 55 18.29 12.81 7.97
N SER A 56 17.99 12.51 6.70
CA SER A 56 18.92 12.71 5.59
C SER A 56 19.30 14.19 5.46
N PHE A 57 18.33 15.10 5.50
CA PHE A 57 18.59 16.54 5.48
C PHE A 57 19.39 17.01 6.71
N LYS A 58 19.04 16.57 7.92
CA LYS A 58 19.74 16.95 9.15
C LYS A 58 21.17 16.44 9.22
N HIS A 59 21.43 15.24 8.67
CA HIS A 59 22.76 14.65 8.68
C HIS A 59 23.69 15.32 7.66
N SER A 60 23.15 15.70 6.49
CA SER A 60 23.97 16.21 5.39
C SER A 60 24.06 17.73 5.31
N ILE A 61 23.09 18.47 5.87
CA ILE A 61 23.07 19.94 5.82
C ILE A 61 23.19 20.50 7.24
N GLN A 62 24.26 21.25 7.47
CA GLN A 62 24.50 21.96 8.73
C GLN A 62 23.79 23.31 8.70
N LEU A 63 22.68 23.42 9.43
CA LEU A 63 21.98 24.66 9.70
C LEU A 63 21.80 24.84 11.21
N GLU A 64 21.55 26.07 11.65
CA GLU A 64 21.21 26.34 13.05
C GLU A 64 20.03 25.49 13.52
N LYS A 65 20.07 25.11 14.80
CA LYS A 65 19.05 24.25 15.40
C LYS A 65 17.68 24.90 15.28
N GLY A 66 16.74 24.19 14.64
CA GLY A 66 15.37 24.68 14.43
C GLY A 66 15.08 25.13 12.99
N LEU A 67 16.10 25.35 12.16
CA LEU A 67 15.89 25.71 10.74
C LEU A 67 15.49 24.52 9.86
N ILE A 68 15.68 23.29 10.34
CA ILE A 68 15.24 22.05 9.68
C ILE A 68 14.17 21.39 10.56
N ALA A 69 12.92 21.43 10.11
CA ALA A 69 11.79 20.96 10.88
C ALA A 69 10.86 20.06 10.06
N SER A 70 10.02 19.32 10.75
CA SER A 70 8.92 18.57 10.14
C SER A 70 7.57 19.15 10.53
N LEU A 71 6.64 19.19 9.58
CA LEU A 71 5.24 19.49 9.87
C LEU A 71 4.45 18.19 9.98
N THR A 72 3.65 18.07 11.04
CA THR A 72 2.81 16.89 11.25
C THR A 72 1.34 17.29 11.40
N GLY A 73 0.44 16.35 11.08
CA GLY A 73 -0.99 16.53 11.32
C GLY A 73 -1.36 16.55 12.81
N ASP A 74 -0.44 16.12 13.68
CA ASP A 74 -0.65 16.06 15.13
C ASP A 74 -0.37 17.44 15.79
N ASP A 75 0.41 18.30 15.13
CA ASP A 75 0.66 19.67 15.60
C ASP A 75 -0.58 20.57 15.38
N PRO A 76 -0.89 21.51 16.31
CA PRO A 76 -1.92 22.51 16.07
C PRO A 76 -1.59 23.41 14.86
N PRO A 77 -2.61 23.93 14.14
CA PRO A 77 -2.41 24.83 13.01
C PRO A 77 -1.48 26.02 13.29
N GLU A 78 -1.61 26.66 14.44
CA GLU A 78 -0.85 27.85 14.84
C GLU A 78 0.64 27.51 14.96
N LYS A 79 0.94 26.36 15.58
CA LYS A 79 2.29 25.83 15.70
C LYS A 79 2.89 25.49 14.33
N ARG A 80 2.08 24.94 13.40
CA ARG A 80 2.56 24.69 12.03
C ARG A 80 2.94 25.96 11.29
N VAL A 81 2.19 27.04 11.47
CA VAL A 81 2.53 28.36 10.89
C VAL A 81 3.81 28.92 11.48
N GLU A 82 4.01 28.79 12.79
CA GLU A 82 5.24 29.20 13.46
C GLU A 82 6.47 28.42 12.95
N ILE A 83 6.35 27.09 12.87
CA ILE A 83 7.39 26.22 12.30
C ILE A 83 7.68 26.62 10.85
N TRP A 84 6.64 26.86 10.05
CA TRP A 84 6.80 27.27 8.65
C TRP A 84 7.63 28.56 8.53
N ARG A 85 7.33 29.57 9.35
CA ARG A 85 8.03 30.86 9.31
C ARG A 85 9.48 30.76 9.77
N SER A 86 9.74 30.00 10.84
CA SER A 86 11.07 29.87 11.44
C SER A 86 12.00 28.88 10.70
N SER A 87 11.48 27.98 9.87
CA SER A 87 12.27 26.94 9.20
C SER A 87 12.75 27.36 7.80
N ARG A 88 13.97 26.94 7.42
CA ARG A 88 14.47 27.01 6.04
C ARG A 88 14.22 25.72 5.26
N ILE A 89 14.20 24.57 5.94
CA ILE A 89 13.87 23.28 5.33
C ILE A 89 12.71 22.67 6.09
N ILE A 90 11.66 22.30 5.36
CA ILE A 90 10.45 21.71 5.91
C ILE A 90 10.25 20.34 5.27
N VAL A 91 10.11 19.31 6.11
CA VAL A 91 9.80 17.96 5.65
C VAL A 91 8.41 17.54 6.14
N SER A 92 7.53 17.08 5.25
CA SER A 92 6.13 16.81 5.65
C SER A 92 5.43 15.78 4.77
N THR A 93 4.35 15.20 5.28
CA THR A 93 3.42 14.46 4.43
C THR A 93 2.65 15.44 3.54
N PRO A 94 2.37 15.11 2.27
CA PRO A 94 1.78 16.07 1.36
C PRO A 94 0.34 16.47 1.72
N GLN A 95 -0.38 15.63 2.45
CA GLN A 95 -1.73 15.98 2.92
C GLN A 95 -1.70 17.19 3.88
N VAL A 96 -0.70 17.27 4.77
CA VAL A 96 -0.55 18.40 5.70
C VAL A 96 -0.27 19.68 4.92
N ILE A 97 0.67 19.64 3.98
CA ILE A 97 1.01 20.79 3.12
C ILE A 97 -0.21 21.25 2.29
N LYS A 98 -0.91 20.32 1.62
CA LYS A 98 -2.12 20.63 0.85
C LYS A 98 -3.20 21.29 1.72
N ASN A 99 -3.48 20.72 2.90
CA ASN A 99 -4.50 21.24 3.79
C ASN A 99 -4.16 22.65 4.29
N ASP A 100 -2.90 22.91 4.62
CA ASP A 100 -2.46 24.22 5.11
C ASP A 100 -2.47 25.29 4.00
N ILE A 101 -2.13 24.92 2.76
CA ILE A 101 -2.26 25.80 1.59
C ILE A 101 -3.73 26.13 1.31
N LEU A 102 -4.63 25.13 1.33
CA LEU A 102 -6.06 25.32 1.12
C LEU A 102 -6.70 26.21 2.20
N ALA A 103 -6.19 26.11 3.42
CA ALA A 103 -6.61 26.97 4.54
C ALA A 103 -5.91 28.34 4.54
N SER A 104 -5.14 28.69 3.50
CA SER A 104 -4.41 29.94 3.35
C SER A 104 -3.49 30.27 4.53
N ARG A 105 -2.92 29.24 5.18
CA ARG A 105 -2.06 29.42 6.37
C ARG A 105 -0.68 29.95 6.02
N TYR A 106 -0.19 29.60 4.83
CA TYR A 106 1.05 30.11 4.23
C TYR A 106 1.00 29.96 2.71
N SER A 107 1.88 30.69 2.00
CA SER A 107 2.04 30.62 0.54
C SER A 107 3.34 29.91 0.17
N LEU A 108 3.44 29.45 -1.08
CA LEU A 108 4.65 28.82 -1.59
C LEU A 108 5.63 29.82 -2.21
N LYS A 109 5.31 31.12 -2.26
CA LYS A 109 6.12 32.17 -2.92
C LYS A 109 7.59 32.27 -2.47
N GLU A 110 7.89 31.88 -1.23
CA GLU A 110 9.26 31.90 -0.68
C GLU A 110 9.99 30.56 -0.88
N VAL A 111 9.31 29.57 -1.47
CA VAL A 111 9.84 28.23 -1.68
C VAL A 111 10.66 28.20 -2.98
N CYS A 112 11.96 28.01 -2.85
CA CYS A 112 12.89 27.91 -3.98
C CYS A 112 12.98 26.49 -4.56
N LEU A 113 12.68 25.46 -3.76
CA LEU A 113 12.76 24.07 -4.15
C LEU A 113 11.65 23.24 -3.49
N ILE A 114 10.94 22.45 -4.31
CA ILE A 114 10.10 21.36 -3.83
C ILE A 114 10.69 20.00 -4.22
N VAL A 115 10.85 19.12 -3.24
CA VAL A 115 11.24 17.72 -3.43
C VAL A 115 10.01 16.83 -3.23
N PHE A 116 9.64 16.07 -4.26
CA PHE A 116 8.59 15.05 -4.20
C PHE A 116 9.23 13.66 -4.14
N ASP A 117 9.31 13.08 -2.95
CA ASP A 117 9.74 11.69 -2.77
C ASP A 117 8.59 10.73 -3.13
N GLU A 118 8.93 9.58 -3.72
CA GLU A 118 7.97 8.68 -4.37
C GLU A 118 7.03 9.39 -5.34
N ALA A 119 7.65 10.18 -6.24
CA ALA A 119 6.99 11.05 -7.20
C ALA A 119 5.93 10.34 -8.06
N HIS A 120 6.05 9.03 -8.28
CA HIS A 120 5.09 8.22 -9.04
C HIS A 120 3.66 8.26 -8.47
N ARG A 121 3.47 8.73 -7.23
CA ARG A 121 2.15 8.98 -6.65
C ARG A 121 1.45 10.22 -7.18
N ALA A 122 2.12 11.10 -7.92
CA ALA A 122 1.52 12.32 -8.46
C ALA A 122 0.61 12.03 -9.66
N THR A 123 -0.46 11.26 -9.42
CA THR A 123 -1.49 10.87 -10.38
C THR A 123 -2.88 11.10 -9.79
N GLY A 124 -3.87 11.33 -10.66
CA GLY A 124 -5.26 11.58 -10.24
C GLY A 124 -5.40 12.70 -9.19
N ASP A 125 -6.15 12.42 -8.12
CA ASP A 125 -6.45 13.40 -7.05
C ASP A 125 -5.41 13.44 -5.92
N TYR A 126 -4.26 12.78 -6.09
CA TYR A 126 -3.24 12.71 -5.05
C TYR A 126 -2.70 14.12 -4.70
N PRO A 127 -2.41 14.43 -3.41
CA PRO A 127 -2.01 15.78 -3.00
C PRO A 127 -0.84 16.41 -3.74
N TYR A 128 0.13 15.61 -4.24
CA TYR A 128 1.25 16.13 -5.03
C TYR A 128 0.81 16.92 -6.26
N VAL A 129 -0.22 16.44 -6.98
CA VAL A 129 -0.70 17.09 -8.21
C VAL A 129 -1.18 18.51 -7.92
N TYR A 130 -1.97 18.68 -6.85
CA TYR A 130 -2.43 19.99 -6.41
C TYR A 130 -1.27 20.91 -5.98
N ILE A 131 -0.34 20.39 -5.17
CA ILE A 131 0.77 21.18 -4.63
C ILE A 131 1.71 21.64 -5.75
N ALA A 132 2.06 20.76 -6.68
CA ALA A 132 2.93 21.09 -7.81
C ALA A 132 2.31 22.17 -8.71
N LYS A 133 1.03 22.01 -9.05
CA LYS A 133 0.29 23.03 -9.82
C LYS A 133 0.28 24.38 -9.10
N LYS A 134 -0.11 24.40 -7.82
CA LYS A 134 -0.16 25.62 -7.01
C LYS A 134 1.22 26.25 -6.83
N TYR A 135 2.27 25.44 -6.71
CA TYR A 135 3.64 25.92 -6.61
C TYR A 135 4.09 26.66 -7.87
N LEU A 136 3.85 26.09 -9.04
CA LEU A 136 4.23 26.69 -10.33
C LEU A 136 3.39 27.92 -10.67
N GLU A 137 2.13 27.98 -10.22
CA GLU A 137 1.29 29.19 -10.31
C GLU A 137 1.86 30.35 -9.47
N GLU A 138 2.37 30.07 -8.26
CA GLU A 138 2.94 31.09 -7.36
C GLU A 138 4.42 31.40 -7.65
N ASN A 139 5.15 30.44 -8.22
CA ASN A 139 6.57 30.52 -8.56
C ASN A 139 6.83 29.91 -9.95
N PRO A 140 6.66 30.69 -11.04
CA PRO A 140 6.91 30.20 -12.39
C PRO A 140 8.36 29.72 -12.62
N ASN A 141 9.31 30.28 -11.87
CA ASN A 141 10.73 29.91 -11.88
C ASN A 141 11.12 29.00 -10.70
N GLY A 142 10.14 28.44 -10.00
CA GLY A 142 10.37 27.53 -8.89
C GLY A 142 11.01 26.22 -9.34
N HIS A 143 11.82 25.60 -8.48
CA HIS A 143 12.56 24.39 -8.81
C HIS A 143 11.86 23.15 -8.24
N ILE A 144 11.69 22.11 -9.07
CA ILE A 144 11.06 20.85 -8.67
C ILE A 144 12.02 19.69 -8.90
N ILE A 145 12.14 18.82 -7.89
CA ILE A 145 12.80 17.53 -7.99
C ILE A 145 11.80 16.42 -7.61
N GLY A 146 11.45 15.56 -8.56
CA GLY A 146 10.73 14.32 -8.29
C GLY A 146 11.71 13.15 -8.15
N LEU A 147 11.55 12.32 -7.12
CA LEU A 147 12.35 11.12 -6.91
C LEU A 147 11.46 9.89 -7.03
N THR A 148 11.84 8.89 -7.82
CA THR A 148 11.13 7.60 -7.83
C THR A 148 12.05 6.45 -8.26
N ALA A 149 11.75 5.23 -7.81
CA ALA A 149 12.37 4.03 -8.36
C ALA A 149 11.64 3.53 -9.62
N SER A 150 10.34 3.79 -9.72
CA SER A 150 9.48 3.37 -10.83
C SER A 150 8.53 4.51 -11.19
N PRO A 151 8.61 5.10 -12.38
CA PRO A 151 7.77 6.23 -12.78
C PRO A 151 6.40 5.80 -13.34
N GLY A 152 6.14 4.50 -13.47
CA GLY A 152 4.95 3.92 -14.10
C GLY A 152 5.31 2.76 -15.03
N TYR A 153 4.30 1.98 -15.44
CA TYR A 153 4.44 0.83 -16.33
C TYR A 153 4.09 1.14 -17.79
N SER A 154 3.59 2.35 -18.08
CA SER A 154 3.24 2.80 -19.43
C SER A 154 3.74 4.21 -19.73
N ASP A 155 3.98 4.49 -21.01
CA ASP A 155 4.36 5.82 -21.49
C ASP A 155 3.33 6.90 -21.15
N GLU A 156 2.04 6.51 -21.07
CA GLU A 156 0.95 7.40 -20.70
C GLU A 156 1.07 7.83 -19.23
N GLN A 157 1.35 6.88 -18.32
CA GLN A 157 1.55 7.18 -16.90
C GLN A 157 2.76 8.09 -16.69
N ILE A 158 3.86 7.86 -17.42
CA ILE A 158 5.06 8.70 -17.33
C ILE A 158 4.76 10.12 -17.86
N ARG A 159 4.00 10.25 -18.95
CA ARG A 159 3.57 11.55 -19.47
C ARG A 159 2.66 12.29 -18.51
N GLU A 160 1.68 11.60 -17.92
CA GLU A 160 0.79 12.16 -16.90
C GLU A 160 1.60 12.66 -15.69
N LEU A 161 2.51 11.84 -15.17
CA LEU A 161 3.38 12.21 -14.05
C LEU A 161 4.21 13.46 -14.35
N ARG A 162 4.80 13.55 -15.55
CA ARG A 162 5.60 14.71 -15.96
C ARG A 162 4.76 15.98 -16.02
N ALA A 163 3.57 15.88 -16.59
CA ALA A 163 2.63 17.00 -16.69
C ALA A 163 2.16 17.46 -15.30
N ASN A 164 1.79 16.52 -14.44
CA ASN A 164 1.29 16.80 -13.09
C ASN A 164 2.32 17.50 -12.20
N LEU A 165 3.60 17.11 -12.30
CA LEU A 165 4.68 17.73 -11.53
C LEU A 165 5.33 18.93 -12.23
N GLY A 166 5.01 19.20 -13.50
CA GLY A 166 5.67 20.25 -14.28
C GLY A 166 7.19 20.04 -14.46
N VAL A 167 7.60 18.77 -14.61
CA VAL A 167 9.00 18.38 -14.80
C VAL A 167 9.32 18.20 -16.28
N THR A 168 10.38 18.87 -16.73
CA THR A 168 10.80 18.87 -18.14
C THR A 168 11.92 17.87 -18.38
N LEU A 169 12.86 17.77 -17.43
CA LEU A 169 14.01 16.88 -17.48
C LEU A 169 13.69 15.53 -16.84
N VAL A 170 14.05 14.43 -17.50
CA VAL A 170 13.95 13.08 -16.94
C VAL A 170 15.34 12.47 -16.95
N HIS A 171 15.81 12.07 -15.77
CA HIS A 171 17.06 11.36 -15.60
C HIS A 171 16.74 9.92 -15.22
N PHE A 172 16.98 8.98 -16.12
CA PHE A 172 16.66 7.57 -15.93
C PHE A 172 17.94 6.74 -15.97
N LYS A 173 18.07 5.80 -15.04
CA LYS A 173 18.97 4.66 -15.14
C LYS A 173 18.25 3.42 -14.65
N ASP A 174 18.35 2.33 -15.38
CA ASP A 174 17.86 1.03 -14.91
C ASP A 174 18.94 0.30 -14.11
N ARG A 175 18.69 -0.98 -13.80
CA ARG A 175 19.62 -1.83 -13.05
C ARG A 175 20.83 -2.30 -13.87
N ASP A 176 20.75 -2.26 -15.19
CA ASP A 176 21.79 -2.73 -16.11
C ASP A 176 22.64 -1.61 -16.70
N ASP A 177 22.26 -0.36 -16.48
CA ASP A 177 23.00 0.83 -16.91
C ASP A 177 24.48 0.78 -16.46
N PRO A 178 25.45 0.94 -17.37
CA PRO A 178 26.89 0.77 -17.08
C PRO A 178 27.43 1.63 -15.92
N GLU A 179 26.81 2.78 -15.65
CA GLU A 179 27.25 3.69 -14.60
C GLU A 179 26.79 3.23 -13.21
N VAL A 180 25.70 2.48 -13.12
CA VAL A 180 25.12 2.05 -11.83
C VAL A 180 25.15 0.54 -11.59
N ARG A 181 25.24 -0.28 -12.64
CA ARG A 181 25.19 -1.76 -12.56
C ARG A 181 26.17 -2.35 -11.55
N ARG A 182 27.34 -1.74 -11.36
CA ARG A 182 28.36 -2.18 -10.38
C ARG A 182 27.95 -1.97 -8.92
N TYR A 183 26.98 -1.10 -8.67
CA TYR A 183 26.46 -0.75 -7.34
C TYR A 183 25.07 -1.38 -7.09
N VAL A 184 24.45 -1.98 -8.11
CA VAL A 184 23.16 -2.65 -7.99
C VAL A 184 23.40 -4.13 -7.68
N GLN A 185 22.86 -4.59 -6.56
CA GLN A 185 22.84 -6.02 -6.26
C GLN A 185 21.91 -6.74 -7.25
N ARG A 186 22.39 -7.83 -7.84
CA ARG A 186 21.55 -8.68 -8.69
C ARG A 186 20.59 -9.47 -7.82
N VAL A 187 19.32 -9.41 -8.16
CA VAL A 187 18.27 -10.22 -7.56
C VAL A 187 17.96 -11.33 -8.56
N ASN A 188 18.01 -12.59 -8.10
CA ASN A 188 17.52 -13.72 -8.89
C ASN A 188 16.02 -13.84 -8.64
N GLU A 189 15.21 -13.76 -9.68
CA GLU A 189 13.75 -13.82 -9.59
C GLU A 189 13.26 -15.17 -10.09
N GLU A 190 12.47 -15.86 -9.27
CA GLU A 190 11.86 -17.15 -9.60
C GLU A 190 10.36 -17.07 -9.35
N THR A 191 9.55 -17.55 -10.30
CA THR A 191 8.10 -17.63 -10.16
C THR A 191 7.66 -19.08 -10.02
N LEU A 192 7.03 -19.41 -8.90
CA LEU A 192 6.51 -20.74 -8.61
C LEU A 192 4.98 -20.77 -8.75
N MET A 193 4.49 -21.58 -9.69
CA MET A 193 3.06 -21.83 -9.87
C MET A 193 2.62 -22.99 -8.99
N ILE A 194 1.67 -22.73 -8.08
CA ILE A 194 1.17 -23.71 -7.11
C ILE A 194 -0.35 -23.79 -7.21
N GLU A 195 -0.84 -24.93 -7.64
CA GLU A 195 -2.26 -25.21 -7.77
C GLU A 195 -2.93 -25.43 -6.40
N PRO A 196 -4.19 -25.00 -6.22
CA PRO A 196 -4.96 -25.31 -5.01
C PRO A 196 -5.31 -26.81 -4.95
N PRO A 197 -5.55 -27.36 -3.74
CA PRO A 197 -5.99 -28.74 -3.59
C PRO A 197 -7.32 -29.01 -4.29
N VAL A 198 -7.50 -30.22 -4.82
CA VAL A 198 -8.74 -30.62 -5.52
C VAL A 198 -9.97 -30.55 -4.61
N GLU A 199 -9.77 -30.71 -3.30
CA GLU A 199 -10.77 -30.57 -2.25
C GLU A 199 -11.36 -29.14 -2.20
N PHE A 200 -10.62 -28.12 -2.62
CA PHE A 200 -11.16 -26.76 -2.68
C PHE A 200 -12.25 -26.66 -3.74
N THR A 201 -12.13 -27.42 -4.82
CA THR A 201 -13.13 -27.43 -5.91
C THR A 201 -14.50 -27.89 -5.40
N SER A 202 -14.57 -28.81 -4.43
CA SER A 202 -15.86 -29.22 -3.87
C SER A 202 -16.52 -28.10 -3.07
N VAL A 203 -15.75 -27.34 -2.29
CA VAL A 203 -16.27 -26.20 -1.53
C VAL A 203 -16.68 -25.06 -2.47
N VAL A 204 -15.84 -24.74 -3.46
CA VAL A 204 -16.09 -23.68 -4.44
C VAL A 204 -17.41 -23.91 -5.19
N LYS A 205 -17.78 -25.17 -5.49
CA LYS A 205 -19.08 -25.49 -6.12
C LYS A 205 -20.28 -24.94 -5.32
N TYR A 206 -20.26 -25.01 -3.98
CA TYR A 206 -21.36 -24.47 -3.17
C TYR A 206 -21.39 -22.93 -3.21
N PHE A 207 -20.22 -22.30 -3.20
CA PHE A 207 -20.15 -20.85 -3.39
C PHE A 207 -20.54 -20.41 -4.80
N ASP A 208 -20.20 -21.17 -5.85
CA ASP A 208 -20.61 -20.90 -7.23
C ASP A 208 -22.14 -20.91 -7.37
N ILE A 209 -22.81 -21.93 -6.79
CA ILE A 209 -24.28 -22.03 -6.79
C ILE A 209 -24.89 -20.83 -6.05
N LEU A 210 -24.32 -20.47 -4.90
CA LEU A 210 -24.78 -19.34 -4.10
C LEU A 210 -24.54 -18.00 -4.80
N LEU A 211 -23.41 -17.84 -5.48
CA LEU A 211 -23.09 -16.66 -6.28
C LEU A 211 -24.11 -16.52 -7.42
N GLU A 212 -24.36 -17.59 -8.18
CA GLU A 212 -25.34 -17.60 -9.27
C GLU A 212 -26.74 -17.23 -8.75
N LYS A 213 -27.15 -17.74 -7.58
CA LYS A 213 -28.41 -17.36 -6.93
C LYS A 213 -28.52 -15.84 -6.68
N PHE A 214 -27.43 -15.16 -6.37
CA PHE A 214 -27.44 -13.71 -6.14
C PHE A 214 -27.30 -12.88 -7.42
N VAL A 215 -26.54 -13.35 -8.41
CA VAL A 215 -26.27 -12.56 -9.63
C VAL A 215 -27.29 -12.78 -10.75
N LYS A 216 -28.00 -13.92 -10.76
CA LYS A 216 -29.02 -14.23 -11.77
C LYS A 216 -30.16 -13.19 -11.81
N PRO A 217 -30.78 -12.77 -10.68
CA PRO A 217 -31.80 -11.72 -10.72
C PRO A 217 -31.27 -10.38 -11.23
N LEU A 218 -29.99 -10.06 -10.96
CA LEU A 218 -29.35 -8.84 -11.47
C LEU A 218 -29.15 -8.90 -12.99
N LYS A 219 -28.88 -10.10 -13.53
CA LYS A 219 -28.77 -10.34 -14.97
C LYS A 219 -30.13 -10.25 -15.66
N GLU A 220 -31.16 -10.84 -15.07
CA GLU A 220 -32.55 -10.77 -15.56
C GLU A 220 -33.07 -9.33 -15.59
N ALA A 221 -32.69 -8.52 -14.60
CA ALA A 221 -32.95 -7.08 -14.56
C ALA A 221 -32.07 -6.25 -15.51
N SER A 222 -31.22 -6.88 -16.34
CA SER A 222 -30.28 -6.22 -17.26
C SER A 222 -29.29 -5.26 -16.57
N LEU A 223 -29.02 -5.44 -15.27
CA LEU A 223 -28.07 -4.64 -14.50
C LEU A 223 -26.63 -5.13 -14.65
N ILE A 224 -26.46 -6.41 -14.99
CA ILE A 224 -25.15 -7.03 -15.19
C ILE A 224 -25.21 -8.05 -16.33
N SER A 225 -24.08 -8.28 -16.98
CA SER A 225 -23.93 -9.30 -18.02
C SER A 225 -22.72 -10.18 -17.73
N TYR A 226 -22.89 -11.49 -17.82
CA TYR A 226 -21.81 -12.46 -17.68
C TYR A 226 -22.20 -13.78 -18.37
N LYS A 227 -21.17 -14.51 -18.84
CA LYS A 227 -21.35 -15.84 -19.44
C LYS A 227 -21.41 -16.91 -18.35
N ASP A 228 -20.45 -16.88 -17.43
CA ASP A 228 -20.28 -17.82 -16.32
C ASP A 228 -19.86 -17.05 -15.05
N THR A 229 -20.32 -17.47 -13.88
CA THR A 229 -19.99 -16.83 -12.59
C THR A 229 -18.49 -16.83 -12.31
N ARG A 230 -17.74 -17.83 -12.79
CA ARG A 230 -16.28 -17.91 -12.65
C ARG A 230 -15.54 -16.84 -13.44
N THR A 231 -16.16 -16.31 -14.49
CA THR A 231 -15.60 -15.20 -15.28
C THR A 231 -16.02 -13.83 -14.74
N LEU A 232 -16.87 -13.80 -13.71
CA LEU A 232 -17.39 -12.56 -13.16
C LEU A 232 -16.38 -11.94 -12.19
N SER A 233 -15.74 -10.86 -12.64
CA SER A 233 -14.75 -10.18 -11.80
C SER A 233 -15.39 -9.45 -10.61
N LEU A 234 -14.71 -9.50 -9.47
CA LEU A 234 -15.09 -8.76 -8.27
C LEU A 234 -15.23 -7.24 -8.55
N LYS A 235 -14.38 -6.69 -9.42
CA LYS A 235 -14.45 -5.29 -9.87
C LYS A 235 -15.82 -4.96 -10.45
N LYS A 236 -16.36 -5.82 -11.32
CA LYS A 236 -17.67 -5.60 -11.96
C LYS A 236 -18.80 -5.55 -10.94
N LEU A 237 -18.75 -6.40 -9.91
CA LEU A 237 -19.71 -6.40 -8.82
C LEU A 237 -19.62 -5.13 -7.95
N ILE A 238 -18.41 -4.68 -7.65
CA ILE A 238 -18.16 -3.44 -6.88
C ILE A 238 -18.65 -2.21 -7.66
N ASP A 239 -18.34 -2.13 -8.96
CA ASP A 239 -18.79 -1.03 -9.82
C ASP A 239 -20.32 -0.98 -9.86
N LEU A 240 -20.98 -2.14 -9.99
CA LEU A 240 -22.45 -2.24 -9.95
C LEU A 240 -23.02 -1.80 -8.59
N GLN A 241 -22.42 -2.25 -7.47
CA GLN A 241 -22.85 -1.84 -6.14
C GLN A 241 -22.78 -0.32 -5.97
N LYS A 242 -21.72 0.32 -6.50
CA LYS A 242 -21.56 1.78 -6.49
C LYS A 242 -22.66 2.46 -7.30
N THR A 243 -22.94 1.98 -8.51
CA THR A 243 -24.01 2.51 -9.38
C THR A 243 -25.39 2.38 -8.72
N LEU A 244 -25.71 1.22 -8.16
CA LEU A 244 -27.00 0.99 -7.49
C LEU A 244 -27.14 1.88 -6.24
N SER A 245 -26.09 1.99 -5.44
CA SER A 245 -26.08 2.84 -4.24
C SER A 245 -26.28 4.32 -4.59
N GLN A 246 -25.69 4.79 -5.69
CA GLN A 246 -25.89 6.16 -6.20
C GLN A 246 -27.31 6.41 -6.72
N ARG A 247 -27.92 5.43 -7.40
CA ARG A 247 -29.31 5.54 -7.86
C ARG A 247 -30.29 5.60 -6.70
N VAL A 248 -30.16 4.71 -5.71
CA VAL A 248 -31.00 4.70 -4.50
C VAL A 248 -30.93 6.04 -3.77
N ALA A 249 -29.74 6.67 -3.73
CA ALA A 249 -29.56 7.98 -3.11
C ALA A 249 -30.24 9.13 -3.89
N LYS A 250 -30.37 9.04 -5.22
CA LYS A 250 -30.94 10.09 -6.09
C LYS A 250 -32.45 9.95 -6.32
N GLU A 251 -32.91 8.74 -6.59
CA GLU A 251 -34.26 8.45 -7.10
C GLU A 251 -35.21 7.96 -5.99
N GLY A 252 -34.70 7.76 -4.77
CA GLY A 252 -35.47 7.25 -3.63
C GLY A 252 -35.47 5.73 -3.50
N LEU A 253 -35.99 5.26 -2.37
CA LEU A 253 -35.96 3.88 -1.90
C LEU A 253 -37.04 3.01 -2.58
N SER A 254 -36.90 2.69 -3.87
CA SER A 254 -37.72 1.62 -4.45
C SER A 254 -37.30 0.27 -3.84
N ALA A 255 -38.28 -0.50 -3.36
CA ALA A 255 -38.04 -1.79 -2.70
C ALA A 255 -37.21 -2.75 -3.57
N GLU A 256 -37.39 -2.66 -4.89
CA GLU A 256 -36.68 -3.42 -5.90
C GLU A 256 -35.16 -3.11 -5.93
N TYR A 257 -34.78 -1.84 -5.98
CA TYR A 257 -33.36 -1.44 -6.00
C TYR A 257 -32.65 -1.65 -4.66
N ILE A 258 -33.39 -1.58 -3.54
CA ILE A 258 -32.88 -2.03 -2.24
C ILE A 258 -32.55 -3.53 -2.30
N ASN A 259 -33.44 -4.34 -2.86
CA ASN A 259 -33.20 -5.77 -3.02
C ASN A 259 -31.99 -6.04 -3.93
N TYR A 260 -31.86 -5.35 -5.07
CA TYR A 260 -30.66 -5.48 -5.93
C TYR A 260 -29.37 -5.09 -5.21
N THR A 261 -29.42 -4.06 -4.36
CA THR A 261 -28.27 -3.66 -3.53
C THR A 261 -27.90 -4.75 -2.52
N ILE A 262 -28.88 -5.43 -1.92
CA ILE A 262 -28.66 -6.58 -1.03
C ILE A 262 -28.02 -7.75 -1.80
N LEU A 263 -28.57 -8.10 -2.97
CA LEU A 263 -28.08 -9.20 -3.81
C LEU A 263 -26.63 -8.97 -4.27
N VAL A 264 -26.31 -7.80 -4.83
CA VAL A 264 -24.93 -7.50 -5.27
C VAL A 264 -23.95 -7.48 -4.09
N THR A 265 -24.39 -6.99 -2.93
CA THR A 265 -23.56 -6.99 -1.72
C THR A 265 -23.25 -8.41 -1.25
N ASN A 266 -24.22 -9.33 -1.32
CA ASN A 266 -23.99 -10.73 -1.01
C ASN A 266 -23.16 -11.45 -2.08
N ALA A 267 -23.34 -11.14 -3.36
CA ALA A 267 -22.48 -11.64 -4.44
C ALA A 267 -21.00 -11.26 -4.21
N ILE A 268 -20.73 -10.02 -3.80
CA ILE A 268 -19.38 -9.55 -3.42
C ILE A 268 -18.79 -10.39 -2.29
N ARG A 269 -19.58 -10.71 -1.26
CA ARG A 269 -19.13 -11.52 -0.11
C ARG A 269 -18.77 -12.94 -0.51
N VAL A 270 -19.60 -13.57 -1.34
CA VAL A 270 -19.37 -14.94 -1.83
C VAL A 270 -18.17 -14.97 -2.78
N SER A 271 -18.08 -14.02 -3.71
CA SER A 271 -16.92 -13.88 -4.61
C SER A 271 -15.62 -13.69 -3.82
N HIS A 272 -15.65 -12.92 -2.73
CA HIS A 272 -14.49 -12.76 -1.86
C HIS A 272 -14.13 -14.05 -1.11
N ALA A 273 -15.12 -14.83 -0.64
CA ALA A 273 -14.86 -16.14 -0.01
C ALA A 273 -14.19 -17.13 -0.97
N ILE A 274 -14.65 -17.19 -2.23
CA ILE A 274 -14.02 -18.00 -3.29
C ILE A 274 -12.56 -17.57 -3.48
N ALA A 275 -12.33 -16.27 -3.67
CA ALA A 275 -10.98 -15.74 -3.87
C ALA A 275 -10.05 -16.03 -2.68
N LEU A 276 -10.55 -15.94 -1.44
CA LEU A 276 -9.76 -16.30 -0.26
C LEU A 276 -9.41 -17.79 -0.24
N LEU A 277 -10.34 -18.67 -0.58
CA LEU A 277 -10.07 -20.10 -0.59
C LEU A 277 -9.03 -20.46 -1.64
N GLU A 278 -9.20 -19.96 -2.87
CA GLU A 278 -8.31 -20.25 -4.00
C GLU A 278 -6.91 -19.64 -3.84
N THR A 279 -6.78 -18.50 -3.14
CA THR A 279 -5.50 -17.78 -3.06
C THR A 279 -4.80 -17.86 -1.70
N GLN A 280 -5.55 -17.98 -0.60
CA GLN A 280 -5.04 -17.95 0.78
C GLN A 280 -5.25 -19.27 1.53
N GLY A 281 -6.32 -20.00 1.22
CA GLY A 281 -6.64 -21.30 1.81
C GLY A 281 -7.80 -21.31 2.82
N VAL A 282 -7.94 -22.43 3.51
CA VAL A 282 -9.06 -22.80 4.39
C VAL A 282 -9.13 -21.90 5.61
N THR A 283 -8.03 -21.73 6.35
CA THR A 283 -8.04 -20.97 7.62
C THR A 283 -8.44 -19.51 7.41
N SER A 284 -7.87 -18.85 6.40
CA SER A 284 -8.20 -17.46 6.04
C SER A 284 -9.67 -17.31 5.63
N THR A 285 -10.20 -18.30 4.90
CA THR A 285 -11.61 -18.32 4.49
C THR A 285 -12.55 -18.50 5.68
N LEU A 286 -12.24 -19.41 6.62
CA LEU A 286 -13.02 -19.59 7.84
C LEU A 286 -13.00 -18.34 8.74
N MET A 287 -11.85 -17.67 8.88
CA MET A 287 -11.77 -16.40 9.62
C MET A 287 -12.67 -15.33 8.99
N TYR A 288 -12.72 -15.26 7.66
CA TYR A 288 -13.63 -14.37 6.96
C TYR A 288 -15.11 -14.71 7.23
N ILE A 289 -15.50 -15.98 7.08
CA ILE A 289 -16.87 -16.46 7.32
C ILE A 289 -17.31 -16.12 8.75
N ARG A 290 -16.49 -16.40 9.76
CA ARG A 290 -16.80 -16.09 11.16
C ARG A 290 -17.08 -14.60 11.37
N ARG A 291 -16.29 -13.70 10.78
CA ARG A 291 -16.56 -12.25 10.87
C ARG A 291 -17.86 -11.85 10.20
N VAL A 292 -18.20 -12.46 9.07
CA VAL A 292 -19.49 -12.23 8.38
C VAL A 292 -20.66 -12.67 9.27
N GLU A 293 -20.54 -13.83 9.93
CA GLU A 293 -21.55 -14.39 10.82
C GLU A 293 -21.71 -13.61 12.13
N GLU A 294 -20.60 -13.22 12.77
CA GLU A 294 -20.62 -12.34 13.95
C GLU A 294 -21.26 -10.99 13.63
N ALA A 295 -20.93 -10.40 12.47
CA ALA A 295 -21.54 -9.16 12.03
C ALA A 295 -23.05 -9.31 11.77
N ALA A 296 -23.49 -10.48 11.29
CA ALA A 296 -24.91 -10.81 11.12
C ALA A 296 -25.65 -10.93 12.46
N GLY A 297 -24.99 -11.46 13.49
CA GLY A 297 -25.53 -11.57 14.85
C GLY A 297 -25.65 -10.22 15.57
N ARG A 298 -24.71 -9.30 15.33
CA ARG A 298 -24.69 -7.97 15.97
C ARG A 298 -25.53 -6.91 15.26
N ARG A 299 -25.78 -7.04 13.95
CA ARG A 299 -26.50 -6.04 13.14
C ARG A 299 -27.84 -6.58 12.63
N MET A 300 -28.91 -5.79 12.69
CA MET A 300 -30.20 -6.06 12.01
C MET A 300 -30.10 -5.96 10.47
N ASN A 301 -28.99 -6.36 9.84
CA ASN A 301 -28.79 -6.24 8.40
C ASN A 301 -29.44 -7.43 7.67
N SER A 302 -30.49 -7.14 6.89
CA SER A 302 -31.21 -8.13 6.08
C SER A 302 -30.29 -8.87 5.11
N SER A 303 -29.30 -8.20 4.50
CA SER A 303 -28.35 -8.84 3.57
C SER A 303 -27.52 -9.93 4.24
N LEU A 304 -26.99 -9.67 5.44
CA LEU A 304 -26.16 -10.62 6.16
C LEU A 304 -26.99 -11.83 6.62
N ARG A 305 -28.21 -11.59 7.14
CA ARG A 305 -29.11 -12.68 7.54
C ARG A 305 -29.53 -13.58 6.38
N MET A 306 -29.74 -13.00 5.20
CA MET A 306 -30.01 -13.77 3.98
C MET A 306 -28.84 -14.69 3.62
N LEU A 307 -27.61 -14.19 3.71
CA LEU A 307 -26.40 -14.95 3.37
C LEU A 307 -26.13 -16.08 4.37
N VAL A 308 -26.05 -15.77 5.66
CA VAL A 308 -25.58 -16.73 6.70
C VAL A 308 -26.60 -17.85 6.98
N ARG A 309 -27.86 -17.66 6.59
CA ARG A 309 -28.91 -18.68 6.69
C ARG A 309 -29.05 -19.51 5.41
N ASP A 310 -28.33 -19.17 4.35
CA ASP A 310 -28.41 -19.90 3.10
C ASP A 310 -27.82 -21.31 3.25
N PRO A 311 -28.51 -22.37 2.82
CA PRO A 311 -28.02 -23.74 2.91
C PRO A 311 -26.66 -23.96 2.24
N PHE A 312 -26.38 -23.27 1.13
CA PHE A 312 -25.10 -23.39 0.41
C PHE A 312 -23.96 -22.73 1.17
N TRP A 313 -24.22 -21.60 1.85
CA TRP A 313 -23.24 -20.95 2.73
C TRP A 313 -22.89 -21.87 3.92
N LEU A 314 -23.91 -22.42 4.58
CA LEU A 314 -23.74 -23.33 5.72
C LEU A 314 -22.99 -24.61 5.31
N THR A 315 -23.33 -25.18 4.16
CA THR A 315 -22.66 -26.39 3.64
C THR A 315 -21.19 -26.11 3.32
N ALA A 316 -20.89 -24.99 2.65
CA ALA A 316 -19.52 -24.58 2.38
C ALA A 316 -18.71 -24.39 3.67
N ARG A 317 -19.29 -23.74 4.69
CA ARG A 317 -18.65 -23.58 6.00
C ARG A 317 -18.34 -24.92 6.67
N ILE A 318 -19.30 -25.85 6.70
CA ILE A 318 -19.11 -27.18 7.30
C ILE A 318 -18.01 -27.96 6.57
N GLN A 319 -17.95 -27.88 5.24
CA GLN A 319 -16.87 -28.52 4.49
C GLN A 319 -15.51 -27.90 4.79
N LEU A 320 -15.42 -26.56 4.86
CA LEU A 320 -14.19 -25.88 5.26
C LEU A 320 -13.75 -26.26 6.68
N GLU A 321 -14.67 -26.41 7.62
CA GLU A 321 -14.37 -26.89 8.98
C GLU A 321 -13.82 -28.32 8.97
N SER A 322 -14.39 -29.20 8.14
CA SER A 322 -13.87 -30.56 7.94
C SER A 322 -12.45 -30.55 7.33
N LEU A 323 -12.21 -29.75 6.28
CA LEU A 323 -10.87 -29.59 5.69
C LEU A 323 -9.86 -29.08 6.72
N SER A 324 -10.26 -28.10 7.54
CA SER A 324 -9.43 -27.55 8.61
C SER A 324 -9.09 -28.59 9.69
N GLN A 325 -10.06 -29.44 10.07
CA GLN A 325 -9.83 -30.55 11.01
C GLN A 325 -8.87 -31.61 10.47
N MET A 326 -8.86 -31.83 9.15
CA MET A 326 -7.89 -32.68 8.48
C MET A 326 -6.51 -32.03 8.32
N GLY A 327 -6.34 -30.77 8.74
CA GLY A 327 -5.10 -30.02 8.58
C GLY A 327 -4.81 -29.62 7.14
N LEU A 328 -5.81 -29.69 6.25
CA LEU A 328 -5.64 -29.34 4.85
C LEU A 328 -5.66 -27.81 4.68
N GLU A 329 -4.61 -27.31 4.03
CA GLU A 329 -4.39 -25.88 3.82
C GLU A 329 -3.79 -25.64 2.41
N HIS A 330 -3.74 -24.38 1.95
CA HIS A 330 -3.16 -24.09 0.64
C HIS A 330 -1.67 -24.51 0.59
N PRO A 331 -1.21 -25.26 -0.44
CA PRO A 331 0.17 -25.74 -0.53
C PRO A 331 1.26 -24.66 -0.56
N LYS A 332 0.90 -23.40 -0.88
CA LYS A 332 1.79 -22.23 -0.81
C LYS A 332 2.41 -22.06 0.57
N LEU A 333 1.66 -22.38 1.62
CA LEU A 333 2.14 -22.25 3.01
C LEU A 333 3.27 -23.25 3.31
N LEU A 334 3.11 -24.50 2.85
CA LEU A 334 4.15 -25.53 2.99
C LEU A 334 5.38 -25.19 2.14
N ARG A 335 5.17 -24.76 0.89
CA ARG A 335 6.28 -24.39 0.01
C ARG A 335 7.04 -23.17 0.52
N LEU A 336 6.35 -22.15 1.04
CA LEU A 336 6.99 -21.00 1.69
C LEU A 336 7.87 -21.46 2.85
N ARG A 337 7.38 -22.38 3.68
CA ARG A 337 8.15 -22.92 4.79
C ARG A 337 9.41 -23.65 4.32
N GLU A 338 9.31 -24.48 3.29
CA GLU A 338 10.46 -25.18 2.69
C GLU A 338 11.51 -24.19 2.16
N LEU A 339 11.09 -23.21 1.37
CA LEU A 339 11.97 -22.17 0.82
C LEU A 339 12.70 -21.41 1.93
N LEU A 340 12.00 -21.03 3.00
CA LEU A 340 12.63 -20.36 4.13
C LEU A 340 13.62 -21.27 4.86
N LYS A 341 13.31 -22.56 5.04
CA LYS A 341 14.25 -23.52 5.64
C LYS A 341 15.52 -23.65 4.80
N GLU A 342 15.37 -23.90 3.50
CA GLU A 342 16.48 -24.00 2.54
C GLU A 342 17.36 -22.73 2.60
N HIS A 343 16.73 -21.55 2.66
CA HIS A 343 17.42 -20.27 2.78
C HIS A 343 18.27 -20.17 4.06
N PHE A 344 17.70 -20.48 5.23
CA PHE A 344 18.45 -20.35 6.48
C PHE A 344 19.47 -21.47 6.70
N GLU A 345 19.22 -22.68 6.20
CA GLU A 345 20.17 -23.80 6.24
C GLU A 345 21.38 -23.56 5.33
N SER A 346 21.20 -22.80 4.23
CA SER A 346 22.30 -22.37 3.35
C SER A 346 23.07 -21.14 3.85
N GLY A 347 22.75 -20.64 5.06
CA GLY A 347 23.45 -19.53 5.70
C GLY A 347 22.83 -18.15 5.45
N GLY A 348 21.62 -18.10 4.90
CA GLY A 348 20.85 -16.87 4.77
C GLY A 348 20.58 -16.19 6.12
N GLN A 349 20.47 -14.86 6.13
CA GLN A 349 20.38 -14.07 7.36
C GLN A 349 19.00 -13.50 7.62
N ARG A 350 18.30 -12.99 6.61
CA ARG A 350 17.03 -12.25 6.74
C ARG A 350 16.12 -12.47 5.53
N ALA A 351 14.87 -12.84 5.80
CA ALA A 351 13.84 -12.95 4.78
C ALA A 351 12.68 -11.98 5.01
N LEU A 352 12.12 -11.47 3.91
CA LEU A 352 10.91 -10.65 3.90
C LEU A 352 9.83 -11.39 3.12
N VAL A 353 8.68 -11.62 3.73
CA VAL A 353 7.55 -12.32 3.11
C VAL A 353 6.37 -11.36 2.99
N PHE A 354 5.94 -11.07 1.77
CA PHE A 354 4.79 -10.21 1.51
C PHE A 354 3.48 -11.00 1.42
N THR A 355 2.42 -10.43 1.97
CA THR A 355 1.07 -10.98 1.83
C THR A 355 0.00 -9.89 1.83
N ASN A 356 -1.07 -10.11 1.08
CA ASN A 356 -2.15 -9.13 0.93
C ASN A 356 -3.03 -9.00 2.18
N TYR A 357 -3.10 -10.05 3.02
CA TYR A 357 -4.08 -10.12 4.10
C TYR A 357 -3.43 -10.30 5.48
N ARG A 358 -3.96 -9.56 6.45
CA ARG A 358 -3.54 -9.61 7.84
C ARG A 358 -3.76 -10.97 8.50
N ASP A 359 -4.81 -11.68 8.11
CA ASP A 359 -5.09 -13.03 8.59
C ASP A 359 -4.05 -14.02 8.05
N THR A 360 -3.73 -13.92 6.76
CA THR A 360 -2.66 -14.71 6.14
C THR A 360 -1.31 -14.42 6.80
N ALA A 361 -0.98 -13.16 7.08
CA ALA A 361 0.25 -12.80 7.79
C ALA A 361 0.31 -13.47 9.18
N LYS A 362 -0.82 -13.51 9.89
CA LYS A 362 -0.91 -14.19 11.19
C LYS A 362 -0.72 -15.70 11.04
N LEU A 363 -1.36 -16.32 10.05
CA LEU A 363 -1.26 -17.75 9.77
C LEU A 363 0.18 -18.16 9.41
N ILE A 364 0.84 -17.41 8.52
CA ILE A 364 2.23 -17.65 8.14
C ILE A 364 3.12 -17.60 9.39
N VAL A 365 3.02 -16.54 10.21
CA VAL A 365 3.80 -16.44 11.44
C VAL A 365 3.54 -17.63 12.36
N GLN A 366 2.28 -17.98 12.60
CA GLN A 366 1.94 -19.14 13.44
C GLN A 366 2.51 -20.46 12.92
N THR A 367 2.57 -20.63 11.60
CA THR A 367 3.10 -21.83 10.95
C THR A 367 4.62 -21.89 11.01
N LEU A 368 5.29 -20.75 11.01
CA LEU A 368 6.75 -20.64 11.08
C LEU A 368 7.27 -20.62 12.54
N LEU A 369 6.41 -20.41 13.54
CA LEU A 369 6.82 -20.45 14.94
C LEU A 369 7.28 -21.86 15.34
N GLY A 370 8.47 -21.95 15.94
CA GLY A 370 9.06 -23.22 16.38
C GLY A 370 9.87 -23.95 15.29
N GLU A 371 9.98 -23.39 14.09
CA GLU A 371 10.73 -23.99 12.98
C GLU A 371 12.22 -23.62 13.06
N GLY A 372 12.97 -24.34 13.90
CA GLY A 372 14.44 -24.34 13.92
C GLY A 372 15.08 -22.95 13.94
N LEU A 373 15.73 -22.56 12.83
CA LEU A 373 16.44 -21.29 12.67
C LEU A 373 15.51 -20.08 12.44
N ILE A 374 14.21 -20.29 12.21
CA ILE A 374 13.26 -19.25 11.82
C ILE A 374 12.65 -18.57 13.06
N ARG A 375 12.75 -17.24 13.09
CA ARG A 375 12.21 -16.34 14.12
C ARG A 375 11.33 -15.30 13.43
N PRO A 376 10.05 -15.62 13.18
CA PRO A 376 9.16 -14.79 12.37
C PRO A 376 8.51 -13.68 13.20
N ALA A 377 8.32 -12.51 12.59
CA ALA A 377 7.56 -11.41 13.14
C ALA A 377 6.50 -10.92 12.15
N ARG A 378 5.31 -10.62 12.66
CA ARG A 378 4.20 -10.06 11.88
C ARG A 378 4.35 -8.55 11.76
N PHE A 379 4.25 -8.01 10.55
CA PHE A 379 4.36 -6.57 10.28
C PHE A 379 3.16 -6.03 9.47
N VAL A 380 2.21 -5.40 10.16
CA VAL A 380 0.95 -4.92 9.56
C VAL A 380 0.70 -3.44 9.86
N GLY A 381 -0.30 -2.85 9.20
CA GLY A 381 -0.68 -1.45 9.40
C GLY A 381 -1.29 -1.12 10.75
N GLN A 382 -1.50 0.18 10.97
CA GLN A 382 -1.90 0.74 12.27
C GLN A 382 -3.40 0.67 12.55
N ALA A 383 -4.24 0.57 11.51
CA ALA A 383 -5.70 0.54 11.69
C ALA A 383 -6.13 -0.69 12.48
N ASP A 384 -6.97 -0.51 13.50
CA ASP A 384 -7.56 -1.61 14.25
C ASP A 384 -8.71 -2.27 13.48
N ARG A 385 -8.82 -3.60 13.61
CA ARG A 385 -9.95 -4.39 13.12
C ARG A 385 -10.52 -5.22 14.26
N VAL A 386 -11.80 -5.57 14.14
CA VAL A 386 -12.47 -6.45 15.11
C VAL A 386 -11.71 -7.78 15.18
N GLY A 387 -11.16 -8.09 16.37
CA GLY A 387 -10.37 -9.30 16.61
C GLY A 387 -8.92 -9.26 16.09
N ASP A 388 -8.47 -8.15 15.51
CA ASP A 388 -7.10 -7.99 14.99
C ASP A 388 -6.63 -6.54 15.15
N ARG A 389 -5.89 -6.29 16.24
CA ARG A 389 -5.29 -4.99 16.54
C ARG A 389 -4.20 -4.66 15.52
N GLY A 390 -4.21 -3.43 15.02
CA GLY A 390 -3.11 -2.91 14.22
C GLY A 390 -1.84 -2.73 15.05
N LEU A 391 -0.69 -2.60 14.39
CA LEU A 391 0.55 -2.26 15.08
C LEU A 391 0.62 -0.75 15.27
N THR A 392 0.85 -0.28 16.50
CA THR A 392 1.12 1.15 16.69
C THR A 392 2.44 1.52 16.03
N GLN A 393 2.67 2.81 15.80
CA GLN A 393 3.96 3.28 15.26
C GLN A 393 5.14 2.84 16.15
N LYS A 394 4.94 2.82 17.47
CA LYS A 394 5.95 2.35 18.43
C LYS A 394 6.24 0.86 18.24
N ASP A 395 5.21 0.04 18.08
CA ASP A 395 5.36 -1.40 17.84
C ASP A 395 6.07 -1.68 16.52
N GLN A 396 5.73 -0.94 15.45
CA GLN A 396 6.38 -1.06 14.14
C GLN A 396 7.87 -0.74 14.22
N ILE A 397 8.25 0.36 14.91
CA ILE A 397 9.65 0.73 15.11
C ILE A 397 10.39 -0.34 15.91
N GLU A 398 9.78 -0.87 16.97
CA GLU A 398 10.39 -1.91 17.80
C GLU A 398 10.63 -3.21 17.01
N ILE A 399 9.66 -3.65 16.20
CA ILE A 399 9.80 -4.85 15.36
C ILE A 399 10.91 -4.65 14.33
N LEU A 400 10.99 -3.48 13.68
CA LEU A 400 12.06 -3.18 12.72
C LEU A 400 13.43 -3.15 13.37
N ARG A 401 13.54 -2.61 14.60
CA ARG A 401 14.78 -2.66 15.38
C ARG A 401 15.18 -4.11 15.68
N LYS A 402 14.25 -4.90 16.22
CA LYS A 402 14.48 -6.33 16.53
C LYS A 402 14.85 -7.15 15.30
N PHE A 403 14.27 -6.83 14.14
CA PHE A 403 14.63 -7.45 12.86
C PHE A 403 16.04 -7.05 12.40
N ARG A 404 16.42 -5.78 12.55
CA ARG A 404 17.77 -5.29 12.24
C ARG A 404 18.83 -5.92 13.14
N ASP A 405 18.51 -6.08 14.43
CA ASP A 405 19.38 -6.67 15.45
C ASP A 405 19.45 -8.20 15.37
N GLY A 406 18.67 -8.84 14.48
CA GLY A 406 18.65 -10.29 14.26
C GLY A 406 17.84 -11.10 15.29
N GLU A 407 17.16 -10.43 16.23
CA GLU A 407 16.19 -11.06 17.13
C GLU A 407 15.07 -11.74 16.33
N TYR A 408 14.57 -11.04 15.30
CA TYR A 408 13.77 -11.64 14.23
C TYR A 408 14.59 -11.75 12.95
N ASN A 409 14.41 -12.83 12.21
CA ASN A 409 15.06 -13.02 10.91
C ASN A 409 14.07 -13.26 9.76
N VAL A 410 12.77 -13.36 10.03
CA VAL A 410 11.73 -13.34 9.00
C VAL A 410 10.70 -12.27 9.33
N LEU A 411 10.47 -11.33 8.42
CA LEU A 411 9.41 -10.35 8.55
C LEU A 411 8.25 -10.72 7.61
N VAL A 412 7.08 -11.03 8.16
CA VAL A 412 5.87 -11.33 7.38
C VAL A 412 5.02 -10.08 7.32
N ALA A 413 5.01 -9.41 6.18
CA ALA A 413 4.48 -8.08 6.04
C ALA A 413 3.29 -7.98 5.08
N THR A 414 2.36 -7.09 5.42
CA THR A 414 1.40 -6.57 4.42
C THR A 414 2.02 -5.41 3.63
N GLN A 415 1.32 -4.88 2.62
CA GLN A 415 1.75 -3.75 1.79
C GLN A 415 2.30 -2.52 2.55
N VAL A 416 2.07 -2.44 3.85
CA VAL A 416 2.69 -1.44 4.74
C VAL A 416 4.21 -1.48 4.73
N ALA A 417 4.84 -2.64 4.50
CA ALA A 417 6.30 -2.75 4.35
C ALA A 417 6.80 -2.43 2.94
N GLU A 418 5.94 -2.42 1.92
CA GLU A 418 6.34 -2.05 0.55
C GLU A 418 6.65 -0.56 0.44
N GLU A 419 6.12 0.26 1.35
CA GLU A 419 6.17 1.72 1.28
C GLU A 419 7.21 2.32 2.23
N GLY A 420 8.48 2.29 1.80
CA GLY A 420 9.48 3.26 2.26
C GLY A 420 9.86 3.19 3.74
N LEU A 421 9.65 2.04 4.38
CA LEU A 421 10.28 1.77 5.66
C LEU A 421 11.71 1.33 5.43
N ASP A 422 12.65 1.87 6.20
CA ASP A 422 14.04 1.44 6.24
C ASP A 422 14.16 0.06 6.90
N ILE A 423 13.76 -0.96 6.15
CA ILE A 423 13.88 -2.38 6.50
C ILE A 423 15.34 -2.77 6.27
N ALA A 424 15.92 -3.50 7.22
CA ALA A 424 17.28 -4.02 7.09
C ALA A 424 17.42 -4.83 5.79
N GLU A 425 18.60 -4.78 5.15
CA GLU A 425 18.86 -5.52 3.91
C GLU A 425 18.49 -7.00 4.08
N CYS A 426 17.56 -7.46 3.24
CA CYS A 426 17.11 -8.85 3.19
C CYS A 426 17.78 -9.53 1.99
N ASP A 427 18.26 -10.74 2.22
CA ASP A 427 18.88 -11.62 1.23
C ASP A 427 17.85 -12.54 0.55
N PHE A 428 16.62 -12.60 1.07
CA PHE A 428 15.53 -13.35 0.45
C PHE A 428 14.20 -12.60 0.59
N VAL A 429 13.41 -12.56 -0.49
CA VAL A 429 12.09 -11.92 -0.53
C VAL A 429 11.11 -12.86 -1.23
N VAL A 430 9.94 -13.08 -0.60
CA VAL A 430 8.86 -13.93 -1.12
C VAL A 430 7.56 -13.15 -1.25
#